data_AF-A0A8J7RAK9-F1
#
_entry.id   AF-A0A8J7RAK9-F1
#
_cell.length_a   1.000
_cell.length_b   1.000
_cell.length_c   1.000
_cell.angle_alpha   90.00
_cell.angle_beta   90.00
_cell.angle_gamma   90.00
#
_symmetry.space_group_name_H-M   'P 1'
#
loop_
_entity.id
_entity.type
_entity.pdbx_description
1 polymer ?
#
loop_
_entity_poly.entity_id
_entity_poly.type
_entity_poly.pdbx_seq_one_letter_code
_entity_poly.pdbx_strand_id
1 'polypeptide(L)' 'MNQVAHAATRAQKNVLREWYEAKKHVIGASKAIIALARKIITIIWHLIVNDEEYVDR' A
#
# COMPACT_ATOMS: atom_id res chain seq x y z
N MET A 1 -6.72 -11.26 -17.03
CA MET A 1 -7.28 -10.39 -15.97
C MET A 1 -7.38 -11.05 -14.59
N ASN A 2 -7.48 -12.38 -14.45
CA ASN A 2 -7.68 -13.00 -13.14
C ASN A 2 -6.40 -13.22 -12.30
N GLN A 3 -5.21 -13.17 -12.91
CA GLN A 3 -3.94 -13.46 -12.19
C GLN A 3 -3.47 -12.29 -11.31
N VAL A 4 -3.58 -11.05 -11.79
CA VAL A 4 -3.18 -9.83 -11.06
C VAL A 4 -4.04 -9.61 -9.82
N ALA A 5 -5.36 -9.75 -9.95
CA ALA A 5 -6.28 -9.66 -8.82
C ALA A 5 -6.03 -10.77 -7.78
N HIS A 6 -5.64 -11.97 -8.23
CA HIS A 6 -5.37 -13.11 -7.36
C HIS A 6 -3.97 -13.12 -6.73
N ALA A 7 -3.00 -12.43 -7.34
CA ALA A 7 -1.69 -12.14 -6.75
C ALA A 7 -1.81 -11.03 -5.68
N ALA A 8 -2.56 -9.97 -5.97
CA ALA A 8 -2.83 -8.88 -5.04
C ALA A 8 -3.56 -9.34 -3.76
N THR A 9 -4.44 -10.35 -3.85
CA THR A 9 -5.09 -10.94 -2.67
C THR A 9 -4.14 -11.82 -1.84
N ARG A 10 -3.12 -12.45 -2.46
CA ARG A 10 -2.08 -13.22 -1.75
C ARG A 10 -1.02 -12.33 -1.08
N ALA A 11 -0.87 -11.09 -1.51
CA ALA A 11 -0.06 -10.07 -0.84
C ALA A 11 -0.67 -9.55 0.49
N GLN A 12 -1.63 -10.29 1.09
CA GLN A 12 -2.27 -9.98 2.39
C GLN A 12 -1.29 -9.84 3.57
N LYS A 13 0.00 -10.14 3.39
CA LYS A 13 1.11 -9.70 4.26
C LYS A 13 2.01 -8.72 3.52
N ASN A 14 1.49 -7.54 3.20
CA ASN A 14 2.32 -6.47 2.65
C ASN A 14 2.81 -5.55 3.78
N VAL A 15 3.98 -4.96 3.55
CA VAL A 15 4.63 -3.99 4.46
C VAL A 15 3.68 -2.84 4.82
N LEU A 16 2.73 -2.51 3.95
CA LEU A 16 1.72 -1.47 4.19
C LEU A 16 0.70 -1.87 5.28
N ARG A 17 0.29 -3.14 5.34
CA ARG A 17 -0.63 -3.64 6.37
C ARG A 17 0.04 -3.70 7.73
N GLU A 18 1.27 -4.17 7.80
CA GLU A 18 2.05 -4.18 9.04
C GLU A 18 2.29 -2.76 9.56
N TRP A 19 2.66 -1.85 8.65
CA TRP A 19 2.81 -0.44 8.98
C TRP A 19 1.49 0.19 9.46
N TYR A 20 0.37 -0.13 8.82
CA TYR A 20 -0.95 0.33 9.23
C TYR A 20 -1.32 -0.15 10.63
N GLU A 21 -1.16 -1.44 10.93
CA GLU A 21 -1.50 -1.99 12.26
C GLU A 21 -0.61 -1.38 13.35
N ALA A 22 0.69 -1.21 13.09
CA ALA A 22 1.58 -0.50 14.00
C ALA A 22 1.15 0.94 14.24
N LYS A 23 0.73 1.67 13.19
CA LYS A 23 0.29 3.06 13.32
C LYS A 23 -1.07 3.17 14.00
N LYS A 24 -2.02 2.28 13.68
CA LYS A 24 -3.36 2.20 14.27
C LYS A 24 -3.30 2.07 15.79
N HIS A 25 -2.36 1.26 16.31
CA HIS A 25 -2.18 1.13 17.76
C HIS A 25 -1.73 2.45 18.44
N VAL A 26 -1.04 3.33 17.71
CA VAL A 26 -0.51 4.60 18.26
C VAL A 26 -1.48 5.77 18.07
N ILE A 27 -2.11 5.89 16.91
CA ILE A 27 -2.90 7.10 16.54
C ILE A 27 -4.40 6.84 16.35
N GLY A 28 -4.85 5.59 16.53
CA GLY A 28 -6.22 5.16 16.28
C GLY A 28 -6.52 4.90 14.79
N ALA A 29 -7.60 4.16 14.54
CA ALA A 29 -7.92 3.64 13.22
C ALA A 29 -8.16 4.73 12.15
N SER A 30 -8.97 5.75 12.43
CA SER A 30 -9.31 6.78 11.44
C SER A 30 -8.10 7.58 10.97
N LYS A 31 -7.21 7.95 11.89
CA LYS A 31 -5.97 8.68 11.56
C LYS A 31 -4.98 7.78 10.82
N ALA A 32 -4.90 6.50 11.19
CA ALA A 32 -4.05 5.52 10.51
C ALA A 32 -4.49 5.25 9.07
N ILE A 33 -5.80 5.22 8.78
CA ILE A 33 -6.32 5.07 7.40
C ILE A 33 -5.89 6.26 6.53
N ILE A 34 -6.07 7.49 7.02
CA ILE A 34 -5.65 8.70 6.27
C ILE A 34 -4.14 8.70 6.04
N ALA A 35 -3.35 8.32 7.04
CA ALA A 35 -1.90 8.25 6.92
C ALA A 35 -1.45 7.17 5.90
N LEU A 36 -2.13 6.03 5.88
CA LEU A 36 -1.90 4.96 4.90
C LEU A 36 -2.23 5.44 3.48
N ALA A 37 -3.36 6.12 3.30
CA ALA A 37 -3.77 6.66 2.00
C ALA A 37 -2.73 7.64 1.43
N ARG A 38 -2.20 8.55 2.25
CA ARG A 38 -1.11 9.44 1.83
C ARG A 38 0.12 8.68 1.36
N LYS A 39 0.52 7.63 2.09
CA LYS A 39 1.67 6.80 1.74
C LYS A 39 1.47 6.09 0.39
N ILE A 40 0.26 5.60 0.11
CA ILE A 40 -0.09 4.99 -1.17
C ILE A 40 -0.05 6.01 -2.31
N ILE A 41 -0.62 7.20 -2.11
CA ILE A 41 -0.60 8.28 -3.12
C ILE A 41 0.85 8.65 -3.47
N THR A 42 1.74 8.76 -2.48
CA THR A 42 3.16 9.04 -2.73
C THR A 42 3.83 7.94 -3.53
N ILE A 43 3.55 6.66 -3.25
CA ILE A 43 4.09 5.54 -4.04
C ILE A 43 3.59 5.63 -5.49
N ILE A 44 2.29 5.84 -5.69
CA ILE A 44 1.70 5.99 -7.04
C ILE A 44 2.34 7.16 -7.77
N TRP A 45 2.49 8.31 -7.10
CA TRP A 45 3.14 9.48 -7.69
C TRP A 45 4.57 9.20 -8.10
N HIS A 46 5.37 8.54 -7.26
CA HIS A 46 6.74 8.17 -7.63
C HIS A 46 6.78 7.23 -8.83
N LEU A 47 5.87 6.25 -8.91
CA LEU A 47 5.78 5.34 -10.07
C LEU A 47 5.43 6.09 -11.36
N ILE A 48 4.46 7.02 -11.30
CA ILE A 48 4.06 7.83 -12.47
C ILE A 48 5.17 8.80 -12.89
N VAL A 49 5.81 9.49 -11.93
CA VAL A 49 6.81 10.53 -12.23
C VAL A 49 8.13 9.95 -12.68
N ASN A 50 8.55 8.80 -12.13
CA ASN A 50 9.82 8.18 -12.50
C ASN A 50 9.69 7.28 -13.75
N ASP A 51 8.48 7.18 -14.34
CA ASP A 51 8.17 6.29 -15.48
C ASP A 51 8.61 4.83 -15.22
N GLU A 52 8.59 4.42 -13.96
CA GLU A 52 8.94 3.06 -13.54
C GLU A 52 7.70 2.17 -13.70
N GLU A 53 7.77 1.24 -14.66
CA GLU A 53 6.77 0.19 -14.78
C GLU A 53 6.76 -0.66 -13.51
N TYR A 54 5.60 -0.82 -12.88
CA TYR A 54 5.47 -1.64 -11.67
C TYR A 54 5.77 -3.11 -12.03
N VAL A 55 6.99 -3.57 -11.74
CA VAL A 55 7.39 -4.98 -11.88
C VAL A 55 7.04 -5.72 -10.59
N ASP A 56 5.97 -6.51 -10.63
CA ASP A 56 5.67 -7.53 -9.63
C ASP A 56 6.72 -8.64 -9.76
N ARG A 57 7.68 -8.70 -8.84
CA ARG A 57 8.75 -9.71 -8.81
C ARG A 57 8.73 -10.47 -7.50
#